data_AF-A0A2K3L6D8-F1
#
_entry.id   AF-A0A2K3L6D8-F1
#
_cell.length_a   1.000
_cell.length_b   1.000
_cell.length_c   1.000
_cell.angle_alpha   90.00
_cell.angle_beta   90.00
_cell.angle_gamma   90.00
#
_symmetry.space_group_name_H-M   'P 1'
#
loop_
_entity.id
_entity.type
_entity.pdbx_description
1 polymer ?
#
loop_
_entity_poly.entity_id
_entity_poly.type
_entity_poly.pdbx_seq_one_letter_code
_entity_poly.pdbx_strand_id
1 'polypeptide(L)'
;MEEEKSYGGSSSGSNLETSKAERSVWLMKCPVAVAKSWQNHPPSQPLSKVVFSIDPLLPEHDPAHLQFTMEMSGTESLNMPKTYSLNMFKDFVPMCIFSETNEGDKVALEGKVEHKFDMKPRHENIEDYGKLCRERTKKSQIKNRQVQVITDDGGAHMRPMPGMIGLVSSNFK
;
A
#
# COMPACT_ATOMS: atom_id res chain seq x y z
N MET A 1 15.75 -18.40 -52.72
CA MET A 1 14.79 -17.37 -53.14
C MET A 1 13.44 -18.03 -53.08
N GLU A 2 12.78 -17.99 -51.93
CA GLU A 2 11.39 -18.46 -51.77
C GLU A 2 10.71 -17.48 -50.80
N GLU A 3 9.57 -16.99 -51.26
CA GLU A 3 8.82 -15.82 -50.78
C GLU A 3 8.09 -16.03 -49.45
N GLU A 4 7.84 -14.91 -48.79
CA GLU A 4 6.98 -14.73 -47.63
C GLU A 4 5.58 -15.35 -47.76
N LYS A 5 5.05 -15.81 -46.62
CA LYS A 5 3.64 -15.59 -46.30
C LYS A 5 3.53 -14.95 -44.91
N SER A 6 3.48 -13.62 -44.91
CA SER A 6 3.03 -12.81 -43.78
C SER A 6 1.55 -13.07 -43.55
N TYR A 7 1.21 -13.68 -42.41
CA TYR A 7 -0.17 -13.78 -41.95
C TYR A 7 -0.48 -12.51 -41.15
N GLY A 8 -1.05 -11.52 -41.84
CA GLY A 8 -1.68 -10.36 -41.23
C GLY A 8 -2.91 -10.78 -40.42
N GLY A 9 -2.71 -11.09 -39.14
CA GLY A 9 -3.76 -11.13 -38.13
C GLY A 9 -3.87 -9.76 -37.48
N SER A 10 -4.93 -9.02 -37.78
CA SER A 10 -5.31 -7.84 -37.01
C SER A 10 -5.82 -8.28 -35.64
N SER A 11 -4.90 -8.52 -34.70
CA SER A 11 -5.22 -8.56 -33.28
C SER A 11 -5.19 -7.13 -32.77
N SER A 12 -6.35 -6.55 -32.47
CA SER A 12 -6.46 -5.38 -31.59
C SER A 12 -6.12 -5.78 -30.15
N GLY A 13 -4.97 -6.43 -29.97
CA GLY A 13 -4.42 -6.78 -28.68
C GLY A 13 -3.67 -5.58 -28.14
N SER A 14 -3.97 -5.20 -26.91
CA SER A 14 -3.16 -4.25 -26.14
C SER A 14 -1.70 -4.68 -26.22
N ASN A 15 -0.89 -3.91 -26.95
CA ASN A 15 0.52 -4.20 -27.13
C ASN A 15 1.24 -3.86 -25.82
N LEU A 16 1.87 -4.86 -25.20
CA LEU A 16 2.66 -4.67 -23.99
C LEU A 16 4.02 -4.09 -24.36
N GLU A 17 4.31 -2.88 -23.89
CA GLU A 17 5.62 -2.26 -24.11
C GLU A 17 6.68 -2.92 -23.20
N THR A 18 7.73 -3.51 -23.78
CA THR A 18 8.79 -4.21 -23.02
C THR A 18 10.15 -3.52 -23.06
N SER A 19 10.20 -2.25 -23.49
CA SER A 19 11.44 -1.48 -23.68
C SER A 19 12.31 -1.39 -22.42
N LYS A 20 11.69 -1.44 -21.23
CA LYS A 20 12.36 -1.34 -19.92
C LYS A 20 12.42 -2.68 -19.16
N ALA A 21 12.18 -3.80 -19.84
CA ALA A 21 12.09 -5.13 -19.20
C ALA A 21 13.30 -5.50 -18.31
N GLU A 22 14.50 -5.07 -18.71
CA GLU A 22 15.75 -5.38 -18.01
C GLU A 22 16.19 -4.27 -17.02
N ARG A 23 15.36 -3.24 -16.81
CA ARG A 23 15.67 -2.18 -15.85
C ARG A 23 15.60 -2.72 -14.42
N SER A 24 16.66 -2.53 -13.65
CA SER A 24 16.66 -2.79 -12.21
C SER A 24 15.86 -1.74 -11.45
N VAL A 25 14.96 -2.21 -10.58
CA VAL A 25 14.16 -1.36 -9.70
C VAL A 25 14.26 -1.84 -8.25
N TRP A 26 14.18 -0.92 -7.31
CA TRP A 26 14.15 -1.22 -5.89
C TRP A 26 12.71 -1.18 -5.38
N LEU A 27 12.33 -2.21 -4.61
CA LEU A 27 11.04 -2.28 -3.94
C LEU A 27 11.22 -1.99 -2.45
N MET A 28 10.60 -0.94 -1.94
CA MET A 28 10.69 -0.59 -0.53
C MET A 28 9.33 -0.65 0.15
N LYS A 29 9.23 -1.39 1.26
CA LYS A 29 8.09 -1.34 2.16
C LYS A 29 8.23 -0.12 3.08
N CYS A 30 7.27 0.79 2.96
CA CYS A 30 7.29 2.10 3.61
C CYS A 30 6.29 2.17 4.79
N PRO A 31 6.69 2.58 6.01
CA PRO A 31 5.78 2.99 7.07
C PRO A 31 4.70 3.97 6.59
N VAL A 32 3.44 3.73 6.99
CA VAL A 32 2.28 4.53 6.58
C VAL A 32 2.44 6.02 6.87
N ALA A 33 3.08 6.37 7.99
CA ALA A 33 3.34 7.77 8.34
C ALA A 33 4.24 8.46 7.30
N VAL A 34 5.26 7.76 6.81
CA VAL A 34 6.16 8.25 5.77
C VAL A 34 5.45 8.37 4.43
N ALA A 35 4.71 7.34 4.02
CA ALA A 35 3.93 7.38 2.78
C ALA A 35 2.94 8.56 2.74
N LYS A 36 2.24 8.83 3.85
CA LYS A 36 1.33 9.98 3.97
C LYS A 36 2.05 11.33 3.94
N SER A 37 3.24 11.41 4.53
CA SER A 37 4.06 12.62 4.46
C SER A 37 4.48 12.92 3.03
N TRP A 38 4.91 11.90 2.28
CA TRP A 38 5.30 12.04 0.86
C TRP A 38 4.15 12.43 -0.06
N GLN A 39 2.94 11.93 0.18
CA GLN A 39 1.76 12.31 -0.61
C GLN A 39 1.43 13.80 -0.51
N ASN A 40 1.73 14.43 0.62
CA ASN A 40 1.48 15.86 0.86
C ASN A 40 2.70 16.74 0.55
N HIS A 41 3.81 16.14 0.10
CA HIS A 41 5.05 16.86 -0.11
C HIS A 41 5.04 17.58 -1.47
N PRO A 42 5.54 18.83 -1.54
CA PRO A 42 5.63 19.54 -2.80
C PRO A 42 6.59 18.81 -3.77
N PRO A 43 6.25 18.69 -5.07
CA PRO A 43 7.05 17.93 -6.03
C PRO A 43 8.40 18.60 -6.35
N SER A 44 8.56 19.89 -6.03
CA SER A 44 9.78 20.67 -6.29
C SER A 44 10.86 20.53 -5.22
N GLN A 45 10.58 19.85 -4.11
CA GLN A 45 11.52 19.69 -3.00
C GLN A 45 12.00 18.23 -2.87
N PRO A 46 13.25 17.97 -2.44
CA PRO A 46 13.70 16.63 -2.13
C PRO A 46 12.87 16.00 -1.01
N LEU A 47 12.45 14.74 -1.18
CA LEU A 47 11.66 13.99 -0.19
C LEU A 47 12.50 13.38 0.92
N SER A 48 13.66 12.84 0.55
CA SER A 48 14.55 12.09 1.42
C SER A 48 15.88 11.83 0.72
N LYS A 49 16.90 11.51 1.51
CA LYS A 49 18.21 11.07 1.05
C LYS A 49 18.43 9.62 1.46
N VAL A 50 18.83 8.78 0.50
CA VAL A 50 19.29 7.42 0.79
C VAL A 50 20.80 7.46 1.00
N VAL A 51 21.26 6.89 2.10
CA VAL A 51 22.68 6.79 2.45
C VAL A 51 23.07 5.33 2.45
N PHE A 52 24.08 5.01 1.65
CA PHE A 52 24.72 3.71 1.60
C PHE A 52 26.10 3.81 2.24
N SER A 53 26.37 2.98 3.24
CA SER A 53 27.63 2.97 3.97
C SER A 53 28.24 1.58 3.97
N ILE A 54 29.53 1.51 3.68
CA ILE A 54 30.35 0.31 3.78
C ILE A 54 31.40 0.54 4.86
N ASP A 55 31.50 -0.38 5.82
CA ASP A 55 32.60 -0.40 6.78
C ASP A 55 33.61 -1.50 6.41
N PRO A 56 34.76 -1.14 5.79
CA PRO A 56 35.73 -2.11 5.32
C PRO A 56 36.49 -2.82 6.45
N LEU A 57 36.33 -2.39 7.70
CA LEU A 57 36.93 -3.05 8.86
C LEU A 57 36.12 -4.26 9.32
N LEU A 58 34.86 -4.37 8.89
CA LEU A 58 33.99 -5.48 9.20
C LEU A 58 34.07 -6.57 8.11
N PRO A 59 33.94 -7.86 8.46
CA PRO A 59 33.86 -8.93 7.47
C PRO A 59 32.64 -8.74 6.56
N GLU A 60 32.75 -9.09 5.28
CA GLU A 60 31.66 -8.94 4.29
C GLU A 60 30.35 -9.65 4.67
N HIS A 61 30.46 -10.73 5.46
CA HIS A 61 29.31 -11.48 5.96
C HIS A 61 28.60 -10.81 7.14
N ASP A 62 29.19 -9.78 7.75
CA ASP A 62 28.58 -9.04 8.84
C ASP A 62 27.45 -8.14 8.29
N PRO A 63 26.21 -8.22 8.80
CA PRO A 63 25.15 -7.30 8.40
C PRO A 63 25.46 -5.81 8.67
N ALA A 64 26.43 -5.51 9.54
CA ALA A 64 26.90 -4.15 9.78
C ALA A 64 27.95 -3.67 8.78
N HIS A 65 28.59 -4.57 8.01
CA HIS A 65 29.54 -4.21 6.94
C HIS A 65 28.88 -3.34 5.88
N LEU A 66 27.62 -3.63 5.54
CA LEU A 66 26.87 -2.94 4.50
C LEU A 66 25.53 -2.47 5.05
N GLN A 67 25.34 -1.16 5.15
CA GLN A 67 24.12 -0.56 5.69
C GLN A 67 23.50 0.43 4.71
N PHE A 68 22.18 0.32 4.56
CA PHE A 68 21.35 1.31 3.89
C PHE A 68 20.52 2.05 4.94
N THR A 69 20.54 3.37 4.88
CA THR A 69 19.69 4.23 5.70
C THR A 69 19.00 5.27 4.83
N MET A 70 17.90 5.82 5.33
CA MET A 70 17.15 6.88 4.67
C MET A 70 16.91 8.02 5.66
N GLU A 71 17.36 9.20 5.28
CA GLU A 71 17.21 10.47 5.99
C GLU A 71 16.05 11.25 5.38
N MET A 72 15.04 11.58 6.18
CA MET A 72 13.87 12.31 5.68
C MET A 72 14.17 13.79 5.51
N SER A 73 13.69 14.38 4.41
CA SER A 73 13.74 15.82 4.15
C SER A 73 12.35 16.39 4.42
N GLY A 74 12.22 17.35 5.34
CA GLY A 74 10.91 17.96 5.61
C GLY A 74 10.70 18.45 7.04
N THR A 75 9.74 19.36 7.18
CA THR A 75 9.36 20.10 8.39
C THR A 75 9.09 19.18 9.57
N GLU A 76 9.53 19.62 10.74
CA GLU A 76 9.45 18.91 12.02
C GLU A 76 7.99 18.60 12.42
N SER A 77 7.45 17.48 11.92
CA SER A 77 6.32 16.87 12.59
C SER A 77 6.88 16.28 13.90
N LEU A 78 6.45 16.86 15.02
CA LEU A 78 7.02 16.71 16.37
C LEU A 78 7.24 15.24 16.83
N ASN A 79 6.69 14.26 16.13
CA ASN A 79 6.68 12.84 16.52
C ASN A 79 7.12 11.88 15.39
N MET A 80 7.72 12.35 14.31
CA MET A 80 8.15 11.49 13.21
C MET A 80 9.66 11.22 13.25
N PRO A 81 10.10 9.94 13.18
CA PRO A 81 11.52 9.63 13.05
C PRO A 81 12.11 10.31 11.81
N LYS A 82 13.25 10.96 11.98
CA LYS A 82 14.06 11.54 10.88
C LYS A 82 14.93 10.46 10.21
N THR A 83 15.35 9.53 11.07
CA THR A 83 16.20 8.35 10.90
C THR A 83 15.52 7.04 10.49
N TYR A 84 15.67 6.48 9.28
CA TYR A 84 15.24 5.10 9.00
C TYR A 84 16.38 4.20 8.53
N SER A 85 16.35 2.94 8.95
CA SER A 85 17.18 1.86 8.40
C SER A 85 16.40 1.14 7.29
N LEU A 86 17.09 0.79 6.20
CA LEU A 86 16.53 0.05 5.07
C LEU A 86 17.07 -1.38 5.12
N ASN A 87 16.30 -2.29 5.70
CA ASN A 87 16.72 -3.68 5.83
C ASN A 87 16.49 -4.42 4.51
N MET A 88 17.54 -4.94 3.90
CA MET A 88 17.45 -5.70 2.66
C MET A 88 16.98 -7.12 2.92
N PHE A 89 15.98 -7.58 2.17
CA PHE A 89 15.62 -9.00 2.11
C PHE A 89 16.63 -9.74 1.25
N LYS A 90 17.14 -10.86 1.76
CA LYS A 90 18.07 -11.73 1.01
C LYS A 90 17.33 -12.70 0.08
N ASP A 91 16.13 -13.12 0.50
CA ASP A 91 15.30 -14.07 -0.24
C ASP A 91 13.93 -13.49 -0.53
N PHE A 92 13.59 -13.30 -1.81
CA PHE A 92 12.26 -12.91 -2.24
C PHE A 92 11.93 -13.51 -3.62
N VAL A 93 10.63 -13.72 -3.86
CA VAL A 93 10.13 -14.22 -5.15
C VAL A 93 10.43 -13.19 -6.25
N PRO A 94 10.98 -13.59 -7.41
CA PRO A 94 11.21 -12.67 -8.53
C PRO A 94 9.94 -11.88 -8.90
N MET A 95 10.09 -10.57 -9.07
CA MET A 95 8.97 -9.66 -9.35
C MET A 95 9.30 -8.75 -10.52
N CYS A 96 8.28 -8.47 -11.34
CA CYS A 96 8.31 -7.49 -12.40
C CYS A 96 7.31 -6.37 -12.09
N ILE A 97 7.62 -5.15 -12.53
CA ILE A 97 6.76 -3.98 -12.33
C ILE A 97 6.08 -3.63 -13.65
N PHE A 98 4.78 -3.43 -13.61
CA PHE A 98 3.99 -2.97 -14.75
C PHE A 98 3.42 -1.58 -14.44
N SER A 99 3.28 -0.76 -15.47
CA SER A 99 2.55 0.50 -15.44
C SER A 99 1.41 0.46 -16.45
N GLU A 100 0.34 1.17 -16.14
CA GLU A 100 -0.83 1.32 -17.00
C GLU A 100 -1.17 2.80 -17.06
N THR A 101 -1.53 3.30 -18.24
CA THR A 101 -1.99 4.68 -18.40
C THR A 101 -3.44 4.82 -17.90
N ASN A 102 -3.83 6.04 -17.51
CA ASN A 102 -5.20 6.30 -17.02
C ASN A 102 -6.30 5.98 -18.05
N GLU A 103 -5.93 5.92 -19.33
CA GLU A 103 -6.82 5.60 -20.45
C GLU A 103 -6.94 4.07 -20.67
N GLY A 104 -6.19 3.24 -19.93
CA GLY A 104 -6.27 1.76 -19.94
C GLY A 104 -5.71 1.07 -21.19
N ASP A 105 -5.47 1.83 -22.26
CA ASP A 105 -5.08 1.27 -23.56
C ASP A 105 -3.60 0.89 -23.67
N LYS A 106 -2.74 1.36 -22.74
CA LYS A 106 -1.28 1.16 -22.80
C LYS A 106 -0.76 0.59 -21.50
N VAL A 107 -0.20 -0.63 -21.59
CA VAL A 107 0.48 -1.31 -20.50
C VAL A 107 1.97 -1.43 -20.87
N ALA A 108 2.85 -1.14 -19.91
CA ALA A 108 4.29 -1.26 -20.07
C ALA A 108 4.91 -2.08 -18.94
N LEU A 109 5.95 -2.85 -19.26
CA LEU A 109 6.83 -3.51 -18.31
C LEU A 109 7.98 -2.55 -17.95
N GLU A 110 7.99 -2.08 -16.70
CA GLU A 110 8.89 -1.02 -16.21
C GLU A 110 10.23 -1.53 -15.68
N GLY A 111 10.33 -2.83 -15.36
CA GLY A 111 11.57 -3.45 -14.92
C GLY A 111 11.38 -4.62 -13.96
N LYS A 112 12.52 -5.11 -13.45
CA LYS A 112 12.63 -6.23 -12.51
C LYS A 112 13.07 -5.71 -11.14
N VAL A 113 12.49 -6.28 -10.09
CA VAL A 113 12.87 -5.95 -8.71
C VAL A 113 14.19 -6.64 -8.37
N GLU A 114 15.26 -5.86 -8.18
CA GLU A 114 16.59 -6.36 -7.84
C GLU A 114 16.81 -6.38 -6.32
N HIS A 115 16.38 -5.31 -5.64
CA HIS A 115 16.52 -5.20 -4.19
C HIS A 115 15.17 -4.91 -3.55
N LYS A 116 14.89 -5.63 -2.46
CA LYS A 116 13.70 -5.45 -1.64
C LYS A 116 14.09 -4.97 -0.26
N PHE A 117 13.53 -3.85 0.18
CA PHE A 117 13.83 -3.21 1.45
C PHE A 117 12.61 -3.17 2.38
N ASP A 118 12.81 -3.35 3.69
CA ASP A 118 11.83 -3.01 4.74
C ASP A 118 12.35 -1.80 5.51
N MET A 119 11.64 -0.68 5.41
CA MET A 119 12.01 0.55 6.12
C MET A 119 11.59 0.48 7.59
N LYS A 120 12.56 0.67 8.49
CA LYS A 120 12.37 0.64 9.95
C LYS A 120 12.84 1.95 10.59
N PRO A 121 12.10 2.52 11.55
CA PRO A 121 12.58 3.67 12.29
C PRO A 121 13.82 3.29 13.12
N ARG A 122 14.83 4.17 13.15
CA ARG A 122 16.01 4.00 14.01
C ARG A 122 15.69 4.34 15.48
N HIS A 123 16.52 3.81 16.38
CA HIS A 123 16.30 3.80 17.83
C HIS A 123 16.19 5.20 18.45
N GLU A 124 16.88 6.20 17.89
CA GLU A 124 16.96 7.56 18.42
C GLU A 124 15.58 8.20 18.70
N ASN A 125 14.54 7.87 17.93
CA ASN A 125 13.17 8.39 18.11
C ASN A 125 12.11 7.27 18.24
N ILE A 126 12.45 6.13 18.86
CA ILE A 126 11.55 4.96 18.91
C ILE A 126 10.31 5.18 19.77
N GLU A 127 10.41 5.99 20.83
CA GLU A 127 9.30 6.29 21.74
C GLU A 127 8.20 7.09 21.04
N ASP A 128 8.58 8.10 20.26
CA ASP A 128 7.62 8.95 19.54
C ASP A 128 6.93 8.19 18.42
N TYR A 129 7.66 7.31 17.72
CA TYR A 129 7.04 6.38 16.78
C TYR A 129 6.06 5.43 17.47
N GLY A 130 6.38 4.99 18.69
CA GLY A 130 5.49 4.18 19.52
C GLY A 130 4.19 4.91 19.86
N LYS A 131 4.27 6.19 20.25
CA LYS A 131 3.09 7.05 20.47
C LYS A 131 2.25 7.15 19.21
N LEU A 132 2.87 7.42 18.06
CA LEU A 132 2.18 7.51 16.77
C LEU A 132 1.47 6.20 16.38
N CYS A 133 2.09 5.05 16.64
CA CYS A 133 1.47 3.74 16.43
C CYS A 133 0.26 3.53 17.34
N ARG A 134 0.34 3.91 18.62
CA ARG A 134 -0.78 3.81 19.57
C ARG A 134 -1.93 4.72 19.18
N GLU A 135 -1.65 5.97 18.79
CA GLU A 135 -2.67 6.90 18.31
C GLU A 135 -3.40 6.36 17.08
N ARG A 136 -2.67 5.76 16.14
CA ARG A 136 -3.26 5.13 14.96
C ARG A 136 -4.21 4.00 15.35
N THR A 137 -3.79 3.12 16.25
CA THR A 137 -4.67 2.05 16.77
C THR A 137 -5.90 2.63 17.45
N LYS A 138 -5.73 3.65 18.30
CA LYS A 138 -6.88 4.32 18.95
C LYS A 138 -7.86 4.86 17.91
N LYS A 139 -7.37 5.56 16.88
CA LYS A 139 -8.20 6.09 15.79
C LYS A 139 -8.91 4.99 14.99
N SER A 140 -8.25 3.86 14.71
CA SER A 140 -8.88 2.75 13.98
C SER A 140 -9.91 1.99 14.81
N GLN A 141 -9.83 2.06 16.14
CA GLN A 141 -10.78 1.41 17.06
C GLN A 141 -12.04 2.27 17.29
N ILE A 142 -12.07 3.53 16.83
CA ILE A 142 -13.28 4.36 16.89
C ILE A 142 -14.30 3.79 15.91
N LYS A 143 -15.39 3.24 16.45
CA LYS A 143 -16.51 2.74 15.65
C LYS A 143 -17.33 3.92 15.15
N ASN A 144 -17.36 4.13 13.84
CA ASN A 144 -18.23 5.13 13.21
C ASN A 144 -19.70 4.69 13.14
N ARG A 145 -20.00 3.42 13.47
CA ARG A 145 -21.34 2.85 13.48
C ARG A 145 -21.76 2.61 14.92
N GLN A 146 -22.97 3.05 15.27
CA GLN A 146 -23.62 2.68 16.52
C GLN A 146 -24.35 1.36 16.32
N VAL A 147 -24.07 0.37 17.18
CA VAL A 147 -24.86 -0.86 17.25
C VAL A 147 -26.03 -0.56 18.18
N GLN A 148 -27.24 -0.55 17.64
CA GLN A 148 -28.45 -0.50 18.45
C GLN A 148 -28.76 -1.92 18.92
N VAL A 149 -28.69 -2.13 20.24
CA VAL A 149 -29.15 -3.37 20.86
C VAL A 149 -30.62 -3.18 21.17
N ILE A 150 -31.48 -3.95 20.50
CA ILE A 150 -32.91 -4.01 20.81
C ILE A 150 -33.03 -4.85 22.07
N THR A 151 -33.34 -4.21 23.19
CA THR A 151 -33.46 -4.85 24.51
C THR A 151 -34.81 -5.56 24.72
N ASP A 152 -35.76 -5.39 23.80
CA ASP A 152 -37.04 -6.09 23.85
C ASP A 152 -36.93 -7.47 23.19
N ASP A 153 -36.59 -8.47 24.00
CA ASP A 153 -36.55 -9.89 23.65
C ASP A 153 -37.94 -10.55 23.71
N GLY A 154 -38.97 -9.80 24.13
CA GLY A 154 -40.37 -10.26 24.21
C GLY A 154 -41.04 -10.50 22.85
N GLY A 155 -40.33 -10.27 21.75
CA GLY A 155 -40.78 -10.56 20.39
C GLY A 155 -41.93 -9.66 19.90
N ALA A 156 -42.29 -8.59 20.64
CA ALA A 156 -43.34 -7.66 20.24
C ALA A 156 -43.00 -6.92 18.93
N HIS A 157 -41.74 -6.52 18.75
CA HIS A 157 -41.24 -5.91 17.51
C HIS A 157 -40.94 -6.91 16.37
N MET A 158 -40.99 -8.22 16.65
CA MET A 158 -40.77 -9.30 15.67
C MET A 158 -42.08 -9.89 15.13
N ARG A 159 -43.23 -9.48 15.69
CA ARG A 159 -44.54 -9.88 15.17
C ARG A 159 -44.92 -8.95 14.02
N PRO A 160 -45.40 -9.48 12.89
CA PRO A 160 -45.94 -8.64 11.83
C PRO A 160 -47.05 -7.77 12.43
N MET A 161 -46.98 -6.46 12.17
CA MET A 161 -48.01 -5.50 12.58
C MET A 161 -49.37 -6.08 12.17
N PRO A 162 -50.32 -6.24 13.10
CA PRO A 162 -51.66 -6.72 12.76
C PRO A 162 -52.28 -5.76 11.75
N GLY A 163 -52.14 -6.08 10.47
CA GLY A 163 -52.91 -5.50 9.40
C GLY A 163 -54.37 -5.84 9.66
N MET A 164 -55.25 -4.87 9.44
CA MET A 164 -56.70 -5.02 9.45
C MET A 164 -57.13 -6.09 8.43
N ILE A 165 -56.99 -7.36 8.80
CA ILE A 165 -57.56 -8.50 8.13
C ILE A 165 -58.94 -8.67 8.72
N GLY A 166 -59.97 -8.28 7.95
CA GLY A 166 -61.34 -8.67 8.21
C GLY A 166 -62.32 -7.54 8.56
N LEU A 167 -62.53 -6.60 7.63
CA LEU A 167 -63.88 -6.03 7.44
C LEU A 167 -64.31 -6.26 5.99
N VAL A 168 -64.34 -7.53 5.58
CA VAL A 168 -65.23 -7.94 4.50
C VAL A 168 -66.50 -8.45 5.18
N SER A 169 -67.45 -7.56 5.44
CA SER A 169 -68.80 -7.97 5.82
C SER A 169 -69.49 -8.47 4.57
N SER A 170 -69.73 -9.77 4.53
CA SER A 170 -70.58 -10.46 3.57
C SER A 170 -71.99 -9.87 3.53
N ASN A 171 -72.54 -9.78 2.31
CA ASN A 171 -73.89 -9.35 1.97
C ASN A 171 -74.98 -9.94 2.87
N PHE A 172 -75.95 -9.11 3.24
CA PHE A 172 -77.33 -9.56 3.50
C PHE A 172 -78.28 -8.87 2.51
N LYS A 173 -79.26 -9.66 2.11
CA LYS A 173 -80.23 -9.54 1.02
C LYS A 173 -81.09 -8.27 1.04
#